data_AF-A0A126QYR3-F1
#
_entry.id   AF-A0A126QYR3-F1
#
_cell.length_a   1.000
_cell.length_b   1.000
_cell.length_c   1.000
_cell.angle_alpha   90.00
_cell.angle_beta   90.00
_cell.angle_gamma   90.00
#
_symmetry.space_group_name_H-M   'P 1'
#
loop_
_entity.id
_entity.type
_entity.pdbx_description
1 polymer ?
#
loop_
_entity_poly.entity_id
_entity_poly.type
_entity_poly.pdbx_seq_one_letter_code
_entity_poly.pdbx_strand_id
1 'polypeptide(L)'
;MNQLETGIIVSIGIIISIYIISYVVTFIKNKIKNHKEIGTDAQDNLIPQEELQTLKQIFYLVMATLLLANVINILFYMHIEFNELLMMDVFVSTVVCVALYERENKLILLALMPIATVYALYIPKNSSNILFFILFFIQLIHIFIDIYFIKYFYKNFIKYTRDKGIGYTAVLLFVIIIIAFVLTCLSESVGVLDSVVMISNAFTSNGYTVLGNSVIGKFSNIFLVWSGYILSGIGTATLAVALMNRKFKGNAENFEQRIKIQDNLIEEQKQTNEELKQLINDQNQINNDLKCLIEKQNEILNQEK
;
A
#
# COMPACT_ATOMS: atom_id res chain seq x y z
N MET A 1 -5.35 -11.87 46.93
CA MET A 1 -5.81 -12.36 45.61
C MET A 1 -4.94 -13.52 45.23
N ASN A 2 -5.56 -14.66 44.91
CA ASN A 2 -4.82 -15.83 44.41
C ASN A 2 -4.29 -15.51 42.99
N GLN A 3 -3.13 -16.07 42.59
CA GLN A 3 -2.54 -15.82 41.26
C GLN A 3 -3.53 -16.12 40.12
N LEU A 4 -4.37 -17.13 40.32
CA LEU A 4 -5.49 -17.50 39.46
C LEU A 4 -6.48 -16.34 39.24
N GLU A 5 -6.89 -15.67 40.32
CA GLU A 5 -7.85 -14.54 40.27
C GLU A 5 -7.22 -13.35 39.54
N THR A 6 -5.93 -13.08 39.80
CA THR A 6 -5.17 -12.04 39.11
C THR A 6 -5.12 -12.31 37.61
N GLY A 7 -4.85 -13.54 37.19
CA GLY A 7 -4.83 -13.92 35.77
C GLY A 7 -6.16 -13.72 35.06
N ILE A 8 -7.28 -14.08 35.71
CA ILE A 8 -8.63 -13.84 35.19
C ILE A 8 -8.87 -12.33 35.02
N ILE A 9 -8.60 -11.54 36.07
CA ILE A 9 -8.88 -10.10 36.07
C ILE A 9 -8.04 -9.39 35.00
N VAL A 10 -6.76 -9.73 34.87
CA VAL A 10 -5.87 -9.14 33.85
C VAL A 10 -6.32 -9.52 32.44
N SER A 11 -6.69 -10.79 32.22
CA SER A 11 -7.21 -11.25 30.93
C SER A 11 -8.48 -10.51 30.52
N ILE A 12 -9.44 -10.38 31.44
CA ILE A 12 -10.67 -9.62 31.22
C ILE A 12 -10.35 -8.14 30.94
N GLY A 13 -9.44 -7.54 31.72
CA GLY A 13 -9.00 -6.16 31.53
C GLY A 13 -8.42 -5.90 30.14
N ILE A 14 -7.57 -6.81 29.64
CA ILE A 14 -7.00 -6.74 28.29
C ILE A 14 -8.10 -6.85 27.23
N ILE A 15 -9.00 -7.83 27.33
CA ILE A 15 -10.12 -7.99 26.39
C ILE A 15 -10.96 -6.71 26.32
N ILE A 16 -11.36 -6.17 27.48
CA ILE A 16 -12.14 -4.93 27.57
C ILE A 16 -11.36 -3.78 26.92
N SER A 17 -10.06 -3.65 27.18
CA SER A 17 -9.24 -2.59 26.59
C SER A 17 -9.21 -2.68 25.06
N ILE A 18 -9.10 -3.87 24.47
CA ILE A 18 -9.09 -4.07 23.02
C ILE A 18 -10.45 -3.68 22.42
N TYR A 19 -11.57 -4.05 23.07
CA TYR A 19 -12.91 -3.64 22.64
C TYR A 19 -13.11 -2.13 22.72
N ILE A 20 -12.64 -1.49 23.80
CA ILE A 20 -12.72 -0.03 23.96
C ILE A 20 -11.91 0.65 22.86
N ILE A 21 -10.66 0.25 22.62
CA ILE A 21 -9.81 0.83 21.56
C ILE A 21 -10.50 0.67 20.20
N SER A 22 -11.01 -0.53 19.90
CA SER A 22 -11.70 -0.82 18.64
C SER A 22 -12.95 0.05 18.46
N TYR A 23 -13.73 0.25 19.53
CA TYR A 23 -14.89 1.13 19.53
C TYR A 23 -14.50 2.59 19.33
N VAL A 24 -13.49 3.10 20.05
CA VAL A 24 -13.03 4.50 19.95
C VAL A 24 -12.51 4.80 18.55
N VAL A 25 -11.66 3.94 17.99
CA VAL A 25 -11.12 4.12 16.62
C VAL A 25 -12.26 4.13 15.60
N THR A 26 -13.22 3.22 15.75
CA THR A 26 -14.40 3.14 14.88
C THR A 26 -15.27 4.39 15.01
N PHE A 27 -15.50 4.86 16.22
CA PHE A 27 -16.26 6.08 16.49
C PHE A 27 -15.58 7.31 15.85
N ILE A 28 -14.27 7.47 16.00
CA ILE A 28 -13.49 8.54 15.38
C ILE A 28 -13.61 8.46 13.85
N LYS A 29 -13.41 7.27 13.26
CA LYS A 29 -13.53 7.04 11.82
C LYS A 29 -14.91 7.42 11.30
N ASN A 30 -15.98 7.05 12.00
CA ASN A 30 -17.35 7.36 11.60
C ASN A 30 -17.67 8.84 11.77
N LYS A 31 -17.17 9.50 12.82
CA LYS A 31 -17.31 10.95 13.00
C LYS A 31 -16.58 11.73 11.91
N ILE A 32 -15.37 11.30 11.53
CA ILE A 32 -14.61 11.86 10.41
C ILE A 32 -15.38 11.66 9.10
N LYS A 33 -15.93 10.47 8.85
CA LYS A 33 -16.72 10.19 7.65
C LYS A 33 -17.98 11.04 7.56
N ASN A 34 -18.67 11.26 8.67
CA ASN A 34 -19.92 12.02 8.71
C ASN A 34 -19.70 13.54 8.66
N HIS A 35 -18.51 14.04 9.02
CA HIS A 35 -18.13 15.45 8.81
C HIS A 35 -17.59 15.75 7.40
N LYS A 36 -17.42 14.74 6.53
CA LYS A 36 -16.96 14.90 5.14
C LYS A 36 -18.04 15.33 4.13
N GLU A 37 -19.21 15.80 4.59
CA GLU A 37 -20.17 16.48 3.70
C GLU A 37 -19.66 17.86 3.21
N ILE A 38 -18.51 18.33 3.70
CA ILE A 38 -17.85 19.54 3.22
C ILE A 38 -16.68 19.16 2.30
N GLY A 39 -16.95 19.10 0.99
CA GLY A 39 -15.96 19.20 -0.09
C GLY A 39 -15.17 17.94 -0.44
N THR A 40 -15.81 16.99 -1.13
CA THR A 40 -15.19 15.74 -1.62
C THR A 40 -14.18 15.91 -2.76
N ASP A 41 -14.05 17.09 -3.38
CA ASP A 41 -13.10 17.27 -4.49
C ASP A 41 -11.63 17.41 -4.04
N ALA A 42 -11.36 17.78 -2.78
CA ALA A 42 -9.99 17.98 -2.31
C ALA A 42 -9.32 16.67 -1.86
N GLN A 43 -10.08 15.69 -1.37
CA GLN A 43 -9.52 14.50 -0.70
C GLN A 43 -9.29 13.32 -1.64
N ASP A 44 -10.13 13.16 -2.66
CA ASP A 44 -9.88 12.22 -3.76
C ASP A 44 -8.69 12.66 -4.64
N ASN A 45 -8.28 13.93 -4.53
CA ASN A 45 -7.08 14.50 -5.17
C ASN A 45 -5.83 14.55 -4.25
N LEU A 46 -5.96 14.31 -2.94
CA LEU A 46 -4.84 14.41 -1.99
C LEU A 46 -3.95 13.16 -1.97
N ILE A 47 -4.54 11.98 -2.20
CA ILE A 47 -3.80 10.71 -2.34
C ILE A 47 -4.37 9.99 -3.57
N PRO A 48 -3.58 9.78 -4.63
CA PRO A 48 -4.02 9.04 -5.81
C PRO A 48 -4.63 7.70 -5.40
N GLN A 49 -5.80 7.35 -5.95
CA GLN A 49 -6.48 6.08 -5.64
C GLN A 49 -5.57 4.85 -5.84
N GLU A 50 -4.60 4.98 -6.75
CA GLU A 50 -3.59 3.96 -7.00
C GLU A 50 -2.66 3.70 -5.81
N GLU A 51 -2.22 4.75 -5.12
CA GLU A 51 -1.35 4.67 -3.94
C GLU A 51 -2.11 4.11 -2.75
N LEU A 52 -3.38 4.49 -2.60
CA LEU A 52 -4.26 3.93 -1.57
C LEU A 52 -4.47 2.41 -1.76
N GLN A 53 -4.57 1.95 -3.01
CA GLN A 53 -4.67 0.52 -3.32
C GLN A 53 -3.38 -0.23 -3.01
N THR A 54 -2.21 0.34 -3.36
CA THR A 54 -0.90 -0.23 -3.01
C THR A 54 -0.72 -0.30 -1.49
N LEU A 55 -1.13 0.74 -0.76
CA LEU A 55 -1.05 0.76 0.71
C LEU A 55 -1.95 -0.31 1.34
N LYS A 56 -3.16 -0.49 0.82
CA LYS A 56 -4.07 -1.58 1.24
C LYS A 56 -3.46 -2.96 0.96
N GLN A 57 -2.85 -3.13 -0.21
CA GLN A 57 -2.16 -4.36 -0.59
C GLN A 57 -1.04 -4.69 0.42
N ILE A 58 -0.18 -3.72 0.73
CA ILE A 58 0.90 -3.88 1.72
C ILE A 58 0.34 -4.20 3.10
N PHE A 59 -0.69 -3.47 3.54
CA PHE A 59 -1.35 -3.72 4.82
C PHE A 59 -1.87 -5.17 4.93
N TYR A 60 -2.59 -5.66 3.93
CA TYR A 60 -3.11 -7.02 3.93
C TYR A 60 -2.00 -8.08 3.94
N LEU A 61 -0.91 -7.81 3.23
CA LEU A 61 0.26 -8.68 3.22
C LEU A 61 0.92 -8.76 4.60
N VAL A 62 1.21 -7.60 5.20
CA VAL A 62 1.83 -7.49 6.52
C VAL A 62 0.97 -8.18 7.58
N MET A 63 -0.35 -7.98 7.56
CA MET A 63 -1.24 -8.63 8.51
C MET A 63 -1.26 -10.15 8.37
N ALA A 64 -1.23 -10.68 7.14
CA ALA A 64 -1.13 -12.11 6.91
C ALA A 64 0.21 -12.68 7.43
N THR A 65 1.33 -11.96 7.23
CA THR A 65 2.63 -12.37 7.79
C THR A 65 2.61 -12.38 9.31
N LEU A 66 2.11 -11.32 9.94
CA LEU A 66 2.10 -11.18 11.39
C LEU A 66 1.25 -12.26 12.06
N LEU A 67 0.08 -12.58 11.51
CA LEU A 67 -0.75 -13.67 12.00
C LEU A 67 -0.09 -15.04 11.80
N LEU A 68 0.57 -15.27 10.65
CA LEU A 68 1.32 -16.52 10.44
C LEU A 68 2.48 -16.66 11.44
N ALA A 69 3.20 -15.57 11.67
CA ALA A 69 4.25 -15.52 12.67
C ALA A 69 3.70 -15.73 14.08
N ASN A 70 2.49 -15.24 14.40
CA ASN A 70 1.79 -15.51 15.67
C ASN A 70 1.47 -17.00 15.83
N VAL A 71 0.93 -17.65 14.79
CA VAL A 71 0.67 -19.10 14.79
C VAL A 71 1.95 -19.89 15.00
N ILE A 72 3.03 -19.55 14.31
CA ILE A 72 4.34 -20.20 14.48
C ILE A 72 4.85 -20.00 15.91
N ASN A 73 4.76 -18.78 16.43
CA ASN A 73 5.12 -18.45 17.81
C ASN A 73 4.40 -19.34 18.84
N ILE A 74 3.08 -19.48 18.68
CA ILE A 74 2.26 -20.29 19.58
C ILE A 74 2.64 -21.78 19.48
N LEU A 75 2.90 -22.29 18.27
CA LEU A 75 3.28 -23.69 18.05
C LEU A 75 4.68 -24.01 18.60
N PHE A 76 5.61 -23.05 18.54
CA PHE A 76 7.01 -23.21 18.98
C PHE A 76 7.30 -22.53 20.32
N TYR A 77 6.29 -22.32 21.18
CA TYR A 77 6.40 -21.56 22.43
C TYR A 77 7.53 -22.05 23.36
N MET A 78 7.98 -23.30 23.23
CA MET A 78 9.07 -23.87 24.04
C MET A 78 10.45 -23.26 23.76
N HIS A 79 10.61 -22.52 22.66
CA HIS A 79 11.90 -21.96 22.23
C HIS A 79 11.96 -20.43 22.31
N ILE A 80 10.91 -19.78 22.81
CA ILE A 80 10.72 -18.33 22.74
C ILE A 80 10.45 -17.79 24.14
N GLU A 81 10.95 -16.57 24.42
CA GLU A 81 10.61 -15.90 25.67
C GLU A 81 9.11 -15.61 25.74
N PHE A 82 8.49 -16.03 26.85
CA PHE A 82 7.05 -15.94 27.05
C PHE A 82 6.51 -14.51 26.92
N ASN A 83 7.30 -13.51 27.30
CA ASN A 83 6.92 -12.09 27.20
C ASN A 83 6.83 -11.60 25.75
N GLU A 84 7.71 -12.07 24.87
CA GLU A 84 7.69 -11.71 23.44
C GLU A 84 6.46 -12.29 22.75
N LEU A 85 6.16 -13.56 23.06
CA LEU A 85 4.94 -14.24 22.62
C LEU A 85 3.70 -13.43 23.00
N LEU A 86 3.60 -13.03 24.27
CA LEU A 86 2.47 -12.25 24.77
C LEU A 86 2.31 -10.90 24.06
N MET A 87 3.40 -10.14 23.92
CA MET A 87 3.34 -8.82 23.28
C MET A 87 2.88 -8.92 21.83
N MET A 88 3.41 -9.90 21.08
CA MET A 88 3.05 -10.12 19.69
C MET A 88 1.59 -10.54 19.56
N ASP A 89 1.14 -11.47 20.41
CA ASP A 89 -0.21 -12.01 20.35
C ASP A 89 -1.28 -10.95 20.68
N VAL A 90 -1.05 -10.14 21.73
CA VAL A 90 -1.90 -9.00 22.07
C VAL A 90 -1.89 -7.94 20.98
N PHE A 91 -0.73 -7.61 20.42
CA PHE A 91 -0.62 -6.61 19.36
C PHE A 91 -1.39 -7.03 18.11
N VAL A 92 -1.13 -8.24 17.59
CA VAL A 92 -1.77 -8.75 16.38
C VAL A 92 -3.28 -8.84 16.56
N SER A 93 -3.74 -9.41 17.68
CA SER A 93 -5.16 -9.49 18.02
C SER A 93 -5.83 -8.12 18.06
N THR A 94 -5.17 -7.12 18.67
CA THR A 94 -5.68 -5.75 18.73
C THR A 94 -5.82 -5.13 17.35
N VAL A 95 -4.78 -5.24 16.50
CA VAL A 95 -4.80 -4.65 15.15
C VAL A 95 -5.90 -5.28 14.30
N VAL A 96 -6.06 -6.60 14.34
CA VAL A 96 -7.12 -7.30 13.60
C VAL A 96 -8.51 -6.91 14.11
N CYS A 97 -8.71 -6.86 15.44
CA CYS A 97 -9.98 -6.42 16.02
C CYS A 97 -10.34 -5.00 15.60
N VAL A 98 -9.40 -4.05 15.64
CA VAL A 98 -9.63 -2.67 15.18
C VAL A 98 -9.96 -2.64 13.69
N ALA A 99 -9.21 -3.39 12.86
CA ALA A 99 -9.39 -3.39 11.41
C ALA A 99 -10.75 -3.98 10.98
N LEU A 100 -11.27 -4.95 11.73
CA LEU A 100 -12.45 -5.73 11.37
C LEU A 100 -13.66 -5.54 12.29
N TYR A 101 -13.57 -4.63 13.26
CA TYR A 101 -14.59 -4.38 14.29
C TYR A 101 -16.01 -4.21 13.76
N GLU A 102 -16.17 -3.45 12.66
CA GLU A 102 -17.47 -3.18 12.04
C GLU A 102 -17.96 -4.30 11.12
N ARG A 103 -17.05 -5.15 10.63
CA ARG A 103 -17.32 -6.08 9.52
C ARG A 103 -17.56 -7.50 9.98
N GLU A 104 -16.83 -7.93 11.01
CA GLU A 104 -16.83 -9.31 11.47
C GLU A 104 -17.73 -9.50 12.69
N ASN A 105 -18.14 -10.76 12.90
CA ASN A 105 -18.94 -11.11 14.07
C ASN A 105 -18.12 -10.93 15.35
N LYS A 106 -18.70 -10.24 16.35
CA LYS A 106 -18.08 -10.00 17.65
C LYS A 106 -17.63 -11.29 18.35
N LEU A 107 -18.33 -12.41 18.14
CA LEU A 107 -17.94 -13.72 18.69
C LEU A 107 -16.65 -14.26 18.04
N ILE A 108 -16.45 -14.04 16.73
CA ILE A 108 -15.23 -14.43 16.02
C ILE A 108 -14.06 -13.56 16.53
N LEU A 109 -14.30 -12.26 16.72
CA LEU A 109 -13.32 -11.34 17.29
C LEU A 109 -12.99 -11.67 18.76
N LEU A 110 -13.94 -12.16 19.54
CA LEU A 110 -13.70 -12.61 20.90
C LEU A 110 -12.81 -13.86 20.92
N ALA A 111 -13.02 -14.79 19.98
CA ALA A 111 -12.20 -16.00 19.85
C ALA A 111 -10.76 -15.71 19.38
N LEU A 112 -10.53 -14.53 18.80
CA LEU A 112 -9.19 -14.03 18.49
C LEU A 112 -8.47 -13.48 19.73
N MET A 113 -9.15 -13.22 20.85
CA MET A 113 -8.47 -12.65 22.01
C MET A 113 -7.42 -13.62 22.57
N PRO A 114 -6.23 -13.13 22.96
CA PRO A 114 -5.11 -13.97 23.42
C PRO A 114 -5.31 -14.41 24.88
N ILE A 115 -6.47 -14.97 25.19
CA ILE A 115 -6.91 -15.29 26.56
C ILE A 115 -5.95 -16.30 27.20
N ALA A 116 -5.63 -17.37 26.48
CA ALA A 116 -4.76 -18.43 26.99
C ALA A 116 -3.31 -17.93 27.16
N THR A 117 -2.80 -17.12 26.24
CA THR A 117 -1.47 -16.49 26.32
C THR A 117 -1.36 -15.52 27.49
N VAL A 118 -2.34 -14.63 27.70
CA VAL A 118 -2.36 -13.70 28.85
C VAL A 118 -2.48 -14.46 30.16
N TYR A 119 -3.35 -15.46 30.20
CA TYR A 119 -3.60 -16.22 31.41
C TYR A 119 -2.37 -17.04 31.83
N ALA A 120 -1.61 -17.57 30.87
CA ALA A 120 -0.41 -18.36 31.13
C ALA A 120 0.71 -17.60 31.86
N LEU A 121 0.69 -16.26 31.92
CA LEU A 121 1.58 -15.48 32.80
C LEU A 121 1.39 -15.79 34.30
N TYR A 122 0.16 -16.13 34.69
CA TYR A 122 -0.28 -16.16 36.08
C TYR A 122 -0.57 -17.57 36.58
N ILE A 123 -0.28 -18.60 35.78
CA ILE A 123 -0.44 -20.00 36.14
C ILE A 123 0.72 -20.40 37.07
N PRO A 124 0.46 -20.77 38.34
CA PRO A 124 1.50 -21.41 39.14
C PRO A 124 1.94 -22.72 38.49
N LYS A 125 3.25 -23.01 38.48
CA LYS A 125 3.85 -24.22 37.86
C LYS A 125 3.25 -25.56 38.33
N ASN A 126 2.48 -25.56 39.44
CA ASN A 126 1.77 -26.71 40.00
C ASN A 126 0.23 -26.64 39.83
N SER A 127 -0.27 -25.90 38.84
CA SER A 127 -1.71 -25.77 38.60
C SER A 127 -2.37 -27.11 38.23
N SER A 128 -3.65 -27.23 38.55
CA SER A 128 -4.43 -28.44 38.29
C SER A 128 -4.45 -28.80 36.80
N ASN A 129 -4.32 -30.09 36.49
CA ASN A 129 -4.30 -30.62 35.11
C ASN A 129 -5.50 -30.18 34.25
N ILE A 130 -6.66 -29.92 34.87
CA ILE A 130 -7.90 -29.52 34.19
C ILE A 130 -7.81 -28.10 33.63
N LEU A 131 -7.28 -27.15 34.40
CA LEU A 131 -7.19 -25.76 33.96
C LEU A 131 -6.22 -25.63 32.78
N PHE A 132 -5.09 -26.33 32.85
CA PHE A 132 -4.12 -26.42 31.77
C PHE A 132 -4.76 -26.98 30.49
N PHE A 133 -5.56 -28.05 30.62
CA PHE A 133 -6.28 -28.63 29.50
C PHE A 133 -7.23 -27.63 28.85
N ILE A 134 -8.05 -26.91 29.62
CA ILE A 134 -8.99 -25.91 29.09
C ILE A 134 -8.25 -24.81 28.31
N LEU A 135 -7.15 -24.29 28.86
CA LEU A 135 -6.37 -23.23 28.21
C LEU A 135 -5.71 -23.72 26.92
N PHE A 136 -5.26 -24.98 26.89
CA PHE A 136 -4.75 -25.59 25.68
C PHE A 136 -5.81 -25.66 24.57
N PHE A 137 -7.06 -26.02 24.90
CA PHE A 137 -8.16 -25.98 23.91
C PHE A 137 -8.48 -24.57 23.43
N ILE A 138 -8.45 -23.58 24.34
CA ILE A 138 -8.64 -22.17 23.97
C ILE A 138 -7.52 -21.72 23.02
N GLN A 139 -6.26 -22.08 23.30
CA GLN A 139 -5.12 -21.77 22.43
C GLN A 139 -5.28 -22.43 21.05
N LEU A 140 -5.74 -23.68 20.99
CA LEU A 140 -6.02 -24.35 19.72
C LEU A 140 -7.10 -23.63 18.91
N ILE A 141 -8.20 -23.22 19.54
CA ILE A 141 -9.26 -22.44 18.89
C ILE A 141 -8.66 -21.13 18.36
N HIS A 142 -7.85 -20.45 19.16
CA HIS A 142 -7.20 -19.21 18.78
C HIS A 142 -6.30 -19.38 17.53
N ILE A 143 -5.50 -20.45 17.46
CA ILE A 143 -4.72 -20.79 16.24
C ILE A 143 -5.63 -20.96 15.01
N PHE A 144 -6.76 -21.65 15.13
CA PHE A 144 -7.69 -21.82 14.01
C PHE A 144 -8.30 -20.49 13.55
N ILE A 145 -8.57 -19.59 14.49
CA ILE A 145 -9.07 -18.24 14.20
C ILE A 145 -7.99 -17.39 13.53
N ASP A 146 -6.74 -17.48 13.97
CA ASP A 146 -5.61 -16.83 13.29
C ASP A 146 -5.48 -17.34 11.84
N ILE A 147 -5.56 -18.65 11.61
CA ILE A 147 -5.54 -19.25 10.27
C ILE A 147 -6.71 -18.75 9.41
N TYR A 148 -7.90 -18.60 10.00
CA TYR A 148 -9.05 -18.01 9.31
C TYR A 148 -8.75 -16.57 8.86
N PHE A 149 -8.15 -15.74 9.72
CA PHE A 149 -7.79 -14.36 9.37
C PHE A 149 -6.61 -14.28 8.41
N ILE A 150 -5.63 -15.18 8.47
CA ILE A 150 -4.56 -15.30 7.45
C ILE A 150 -5.19 -15.48 6.08
N LYS A 151 -6.15 -16.42 5.97
CA LYS A 151 -6.88 -16.67 4.71
C LYS A 151 -7.67 -15.44 4.26
N TYR A 152 -8.32 -14.74 5.19
CA TYR A 152 -9.04 -13.49 4.90
C TYR A 152 -8.12 -12.41 4.32
N PHE A 153 -7.01 -12.13 4.99
CA PHE A 153 -6.06 -11.10 4.58
C PHE A 153 -5.36 -11.47 3.28
N TYR A 154 -4.97 -12.74 3.10
CA TYR A 154 -4.36 -13.22 1.87
C TYR A 154 -5.31 -13.14 0.67
N LYS A 155 -6.59 -13.48 0.83
CA LYS A 155 -7.60 -13.33 -0.23
C LYS A 155 -7.77 -11.87 -0.66
N ASN A 156 -7.81 -10.95 0.30
CA ASN A 156 -7.88 -9.52 0.00
C ASN A 156 -6.60 -9.05 -0.69
N PHE A 157 -5.42 -9.44 -0.20
CA PHE A 157 -4.15 -9.18 -0.88
C PHE A 157 -4.19 -9.60 -2.35
N ILE A 158 -4.55 -10.85 -2.67
CA ILE A 158 -4.66 -11.33 -4.06
C ILE A 158 -5.61 -10.44 -4.88
N LYS A 159 -6.77 -10.08 -4.31
CA LYS A 159 -7.74 -9.23 -4.99
C LYS A 159 -7.14 -7.89 -5.41
N TYR A 160 -6.44 -7.20 -4.50
CA TYR A 160 -5.80 -5.90 -4.81
C TYR A 160 -4.53 -6.05 -5.66
N THR A 161 -3.93 -7.24 -5.71
CA THR A 161 -2.68 -7.53 -6.42
C THR A 161 -2.91 -7.90 -7.89
N ARG A 162 -4.03 -8.57 -8.19
CA ARG A 162 -4.39 -9.03 -9.55
C ARG A 162 -4.73 -7.89 -10.50
N ASP A 163 -5.15 -6.74 -9.98
CA ASP A 163 -5.60 -5.60 -10.78
C ASP A 163 -4.44 -4.75 -11.36
N LYS A 164 -3.15 -5.03 -11.01
CA LYS A 164 -2.02 -4.14 -11.38
C LYS A 164 -0.73 -4.81 -11.89
N GLY A 165 -0.72 -6.10 -12.18
CA GLY A 165 0.45 -6.78 -12.81
C GLY A 165 1.71 -6.93 -11.94
N ILE A 166 1.84 -6.18 -10.83
CA ILE A 166 2.90 -6.32 -9.82
C ILE A 166 2.66 -7.57 -8.94
N GLY A 167 1.39 -7.97 -8.81
CA GLY A 167 0.94 -9.35 -8.99
C GLY A 167 1.76 -10.47 -8.34
N TYR A 168 2.33 -11.24 -9.26
CA TYR A 168 3.01 -12.50 -8.98
C TYR A 168 4.34 -12.31 -8.27
N THR A 169 5.03 -11.19 -8.50
CA THR A 169 6.30 -10.89 -7.87
C THR A 169 6.13 -10.65 -6.37
N ALA A 170 5.08 -9.94 -5.95
CA ALA A 170 4.77 -9.71 -4.54
C ALA A 170 4.36 -11.01 -3.82
N VAL A 171 3.58 -11.87 -4.47
CA VAL A 171 3.19 -13.19 -3.94
C VAL A 171 4.42 -14.10 -3.79
N LEU A 172 5.28 -14.15 -4.81
CA LEU A 172 6.51 -14.96 -4.79
C LEU A 172 7.47 -14.48 -3.69
N LEU A 173 7.66 -13.17 -3.58
CA LEU A 173 8.48 -12.53 -2.54
C LEU A 173 7.97 -12.88 -1.13
N PHE A 174 6.65 -12.86 -0.93
CA PHE A 174 6.04 -13.28 0.33
C PHE A 174 6.29 -14.75 0.66
N VAL A 175 6.16 -15.66 -0.32
CA VAL A 175 6.46 -17.08 -0.12
C VAL A 175 7.93 -17.29 0.26
N ILE A 176 8.86 -16.59 -0.42
CA ILE A 176 10.29 -16.65 -0.12
C ILE A 176 10.56 -16.17 1.31
N ILE A 177 9.98 -15.03 1.72
CA ILE A 177 10.15 -14.49 3.07
C ILE A 177 9.60 -15.47 4.12
N ILE A 178 8.43 -16.07 3.89
CA ILE A 178 7.83 -17.04 4.83
C ILE A 178 8.68 -18.29 4.97
N ILE A 179 9.12 -18.88 3.86
CA ILE A 179 9.95 -20.09 3.90
C ILE A 179 11.24 -19.78 4.65
N ALA A 180 11.88 -18.65 4.34
CA ALA A 180 13.09 -18.26 5.01
C ALA A 180 12.86 -17.95 6.50
N PHE A 181 11.70 -17.40 6.86
CA PHE A 181 11.27 -17.19 8.24
C PHE A 181 11.15 -18.48 9.04
N VAL A 182 10.43 -19.46 8.52
CA VAL A 182 10.32 -20.76 9.16
C VAL A 182 11.71 -21.41 9.29
N LEU A 183 12.53 -21.35 8.25
CA LEU A 183 13.88 -21.91 8.28
C LEU A 183 14.78 -21.22 9.30
N THR A 184 14.74 -19.89 9.40
CA THR A 184 15.54 -19.13 10.37
C THR A 184 15.11 -19.44 11.80
N CYS A 185 13.80 -19.43 12.10
CA CYS A 185 13.31 -19.83 13.42
C CYS A 185 13.79 -21.24 13.81
N LEU A 186 13.70 -22.21 12.90
CA LEU A 186 14.07 -23.60 13.18
C LEU A 186 15.59 -23.82 13.26
N SER A 187 16.35 -23.22 12.36
CA SER A 187 17.80 -23.48 12.24
C SER A 187 18.64 -22.68 13.22
N GLU A 188 18.21 -21.46 13.55
CA GLU A 188 18.92 -20.58 14.48
C GLU A 188 18.38 -20.67 15.91
N SER A 189 17.21 -21.30 16.10
CA SER A 189 16.55 -21.38 17.42
C SER A 189 16.41 -20.01 18.11
N VAL A 190 16.26 -18.95 17.31
CA VAL A 190 16.05 -17.58 17.76
C VAL A 190 14.55 -17.27 17.78
N GLY A 191 14.17 -16.30 18.63
CA GLY A 191 12.80 -15.83 18.73
C GLY A 191 12.26 -15.35 17.37
N VAL A 192 10.93 -15.26 17.26
CA VAL A 192 10.29 -14.81 16.02
C VAL A 192 10.64 -13.36 15.70
N LEU A 193 10.73 -12.49 16.70
CA LEU A 193 11.11 -11.09 16.49
C LEU A 193 12.53 -11.00 15.91
N ASP A 194 13.48 -11.70 16.52
CA ASP A 194 14.85 -11.79 16.03
C ASP A 194 14.90 -12.40 14.63
N SER A 195 14.14 -13.46 14.36
CA SER A 195 14.06 -14.07 13.03
C SER A 195 13.55 -13.08 11.99
N VAL A 196 12.52 -12.29 12.29
CA VAL A 196 12.04 -11.22 11.39
C VAL A 196 13.13 -10.16 11.16
N VAL A 197 13.86 -9.77 12.20
CA VAL A 197 14.97 -8.80 12.08
C VAL A 197 16.10 -9.36 11.22
N MET A 198 16.50 -10.62 11.45
CA MET A 198 17.53 -11.32 10.67
C MET A 198 17.18 -11.36 9.18
N ILE A 199 15.94 -11.73 8.86
CA ILE A 199 15.46 -11.87 7.49
C ILE A 199 15.29 -10.51 6.84
N SER A 200 14.77 -9.53 7.56
CA SER A 200 14.63 -8.17 7.06
C SER A 200 16.00 -7.59 6.73
N ASN A 201 16.99 -7.77 7.61
CA ASN A 201 18.37 -7.34 7.37
C ASN A 201 19.01 -8.07 6.19
N ALA A 202 18.82 -9.38 6.09
CA ALA A 202 19.30 -10.16 4.96
C ALA A 202 18.65 -9.70 3.64
N PHE A 203 17.32 -9.61 3.60
CA PHE A 203 16.55 -9.27 2.40
C PHE A 203 16.78 -7.82 1.93
N THR A 204 16.92 -6.88 2.86
CA THR A 204 17.19 -5.46 2.53
C THR A 204 18.68 -5.16 2.35
N SER A 205 19.55 -6.16 2.55
CA SER A 205 21.01 -6.01 2.49
C SER A 205 21.56 -4.97 3.48
N ASN A 206 20.91 -4.77 4.62
CA ASN A 206 21.26 -3.71 5.59
C ASN A 206 22.53 -3.99 6.42
N GLY A 207 23.27 -5.08 6.18
CA GLY A 207 24.63 -5.31 6.71
C GLY A 207 24.77 -5.47 8.23
N TYR A 208 23.72 -5.26 9.03
CA TYR A 208 23.77 -5.44 10.48
C TYR A 208 23.78 -6.93 10.86
N THR A 209 24.98 -7.36 11.25
CA THR A 209 25.41 -8.43 12.18
C THR A 209 24.44 -9.54 12.60
N VAL A 210 23.68 -10.13 11.69
CA VAL A 210 23.07 -11.44 11.98
C VAL A 210 23.08 -12.35 10.75
N LEU A 211 24.29 -12.77 10.37
CA LEU A 211 24.45 -13.99 9.58
C LEU A 211 24.08 -15.15 10.50
N GLY A 212 23.20 -16.06 10.06
CA GLY A 212 22.89 -17.26 10.83
C GLY A 212 24.16 -17.94 11.32
N ASN A 213 24.16 -18.42 12.55
CA ASN A 213 25.27 -19.15 13.13
C ASN A 213 25.33 -20.58 12.58
N SER A 214 24.17 -21.15 12.22
CA SER A 214 24.04 -22.49 11.64
C SER A 214 24.33 -22.51 10.13
N VAL A 215 24.78 -23.66 9.61
CA VAL A 215 25.03 -23.82 8.15
C VAL A 215 23.73 -23.61 7.35
N ILE A 216 22.60 -24.06 7.89
CA ILE A 216 21.28 -23.93 7.26
C ILE A 216 20.82 -22.46 7.27
N GLY A 217 20.98 -21.75 8.38
CA GLY A 217 20.66 -20.32 8.48
C GLY A 217 21.58 -19.45 7.62
N LYS A 218 22.86 -19.81 7.47
CA LYS A 218 23.77 -19.15 6.50
C LYS A 218 23.28 -19.32 5.07
N PHE A 219 22.86 -20.52 4.68
CA PHE A 219 22.30 -20.77 3.35
C PHE A 219 20.99 -20.00 3.12
N SER A 220 20.09 -19.99 4.11
CA SER A 220 18.84 -19.21 4.08
C SER A 220 19.13 -17.72 3.89
N ASN A 221 20.07 -17.16 4.66
CA ASN A 221 20.43 -15.74 4.56
C ASN A 221 21.11 -15.40 3.23
N ILE A 222 21.99 -16.25 2.69
CA ILE A 222 22.58 -16.04 1.35
C ILE A 222 21.47 -15.98 0.30
N PHE A 223 20.54 -16.95 0.31
CA PHE A 223 19.43 -16.98 -0.63
C PHE A 223 18.52 -15.75 -0.51
N LEU A 224 18.24 -15.31 0.72
CA LEU A 224 17.46 -14.10 1.01
C LEU A 224 18.13 -12.82 0.52
N VAL A 225 19.43 -12.66 0.76
CA VAL A 225 20.19 -11.48 0.31
C VAL A 225 20.14 -11.38 -1.21
N TRP A 226 20.42 -12.48 -1.91
CA TRP A 226 20.38 -12.50 -3.38
C TRP A 226 18.97 -12.30 -3.94
N SER A 227 17.97 -12.94 -3.33
CA SER A 227 16.56 -12.76 -3.73
C SER A 227 16.12 -11.32 -3.53
N GLY A 228 16.42 -10.72 -2.37
CA GLY A 228 16.12 -9.33 -2.06
C GLY A 228 16.83 -8.34 -2.98
N TYR A 229 18.10 -8.59 -3.31
CA TYR A 229 18.85 -7.77 -4.26
C TYR A 229 18.26 -7.82 -5.68
N ILE A 230 17.97 -9.01 -6.19
CA ILE A 230 17.36 -9.21 -7.51
C ILE A 230 15.97 -8.58 -7.56
N LEU A 231 15.14 -8.79 -6.53
CA LEU A 231 13.77 -8.28 -6.46
C LEU A 231 13.73 -6.76 -6.27
N SER A 232 14.60 -6.19 -5.44
CA SER A 232 14.73 -4.73 -5.29
C SER A 232 15.21 -4.10 -6.59
N GLY A 233 16.17 -4.72 -7.29
CA GLY A 233 16.64 -4.27 -8.61
C GLY A 233 15.52 -4.28 -9.66
N ILE A 234 14.82 -5.41 -9.82
CA ILE A 234 13.71 -5.54 -10.77
C ILE A 234 12.55 -4.63 -10.40
N GLY A 235 12.19 -4.55 -9.11
CA GLY A 235 11.10 -3.71 -8.60
C GLY A 235 11.37 -2.23 -8.82
N THR A 236 12.57 -1.76 -8.46
CA THR A 236 13.00 -0.38 -8.68
C THR A 236 13.08 -0.05 -10.17
N ALA A 237 13.60 -0.94 -10.99
CA ALA A 237 13.66 -0.75 -12.45
C ALA A 237 12.25 -0.68 -13.06
N THR A 238 11.34 -1.56 -12.65
CA THR A 238 9.95 -1.56 -13.13
C THR A 238 9.23 -0.28 -12.71
N LEU A 239 9.44 0.17 -11.48
CA LEU A 239 8.87 1.43 -10.98
C LEU A 239 9.46 2.63 -11.72
N ALA A 240 10.78 2.66 -11.95
CA ALA A 240 11.44 3.71 -12.71
C ALA A 240 10.94 3.78 -14.16
N VAL A 241 10.77 2.63 -14.81
CA VAL A 241 10.18 2.54 -16.16
C VAL A 241 8.73 3.01 -16.16
N ALA A 242 7.93 2.64 -15.16
CA ALA A 242 6.54 3.11 -15.04
C ALA A 242 6.46 4.64 -14.84
N LEU A 243 7.32 5.20 -13.97
CA LEU A 243 7.41 6.64 -13.75
C LEU A 243 7.91 7.39 -14.98
N MET A 244 8.94 6.86 -15.67
CA MET A 244 9.41 7.40 -16.95
C MET A 244 8.29 7.37 -17.99
N ASN A 245 7.64 6.23 -18.21
CA ASN A 245 6.55 6.11 -19.18
C ASN A 245 5.39 7.06 -18.88
N ARG A 246 5.04 7.26 -17.60
CA ARG A 246 4.00 8.23 -17.19
C ARG A 246 4.43 9.67 -17.49
N LYS A 247 5.68 10.03 -17.18
CA LYS A 247 6.24 11.36 -17.45
C LYS A 247 6.40 11.63 -18.95
N PHE A 248 6.83 10.63 -19.73
CA PHE A 248 7.00 10.74 -21.17
C PHE A 248 5.67 10.75 -21.93
N LYS A 249 4.66 9.98 -21.51
CA LYS A 249 3.30 10.07 -22.08
C LYS A 249 2.68 11.45 -21.83
N GLY A 250 2.74 11.96 -20.60
CA GLY A 250 2.23 13.29 -20.29
C GLY A 250 2.97 14.42 -21.02
N ASN A 251 4.26 14.24 -21.30
CA ASN A 251 5.02 15.18 -22.13
C ASN A 251 4.68 15.04 -23.62
N ALA A 252 4.53 13.83 -24.14
CA ALA A 252 4.17 13.59 -25.54
C ALA A 252 2.79 14.17 -25.88
N GLU A 253 1.79 13.95 -25.02
CA GLU A 253 0.44 14.54 -25.19
C GLU A 253 0.49 16.08 -25.15
N ASN A 254 1.30 16.66 -24.27
CA ASN A 254 1.52 18.11 -24.22
C ASN A 254 2.23 18.65 -25.47
N PHE A 255 3.21 17.92 -26.01
CA PHE A 255 3.90 18.30 -27.24
C PHE A 255 2.95 18.22 -28.45
N GLU A 256 2.14 17.17 -28.54
CA GLU A 256 1.17 17.00 -29.61
C GLU A 256 0.08 18.08 -29.57
N GLN A 257 -0.37 18.48 -28.37
CA GLN A 257 -1.27 19.63 -28.22
C GLN A 257 -0.61 20.95 -28.64
N ARG A 258 0.66 21.18 -28.27
CA ARG A 258 1.40 22.38 -28.68
C ARG A 258 1.64 22.46 -30.19
N ILE A 259 1.92 21.32 -30.83
CA ILE A 259 2.06 21.23 -32.29
C ILE A 259 0.74 21.57 -32.97
N LYS A 260 -0.38 20.98 -32.53
CA LYS A 260 -1.72 21.30 -33.07
C LYS A 260 -2.06 22.79 -32.92
N ILE A 261 -1.73 23.41 -31.79
CA ILE A 261 -1.95 24.85 -31.59
C ILE A 261 -1.09 25.67 -32.55
N GLN A 262 0.19 25.30 -32.75
CA GLN A 262 1.06 25.98 -33.71
C GLN A 262 0.59 25.84 -35.15
N ASP A 263 0.15 24.64 -35.56
CA ASP A 263 -0.37 24.40 -36.92
C ASP A 263 -1.62 25.24 -37.19
N ASN A 264 -2.56 25.31 -36.25
CA ASN A 264 -3.75 26.15 -36.37
C ASN A 264 -3.39 27.64 -36.49
N LEU A 265 -2.43 28.13 -35.69
CA LEU A 265 -1.97 29.53 -35.75
C LEU A 265 -1.28 29.84 -37.08
N ILE A 266 -0.53 28.90 -37.65
CA ILE A 266 0.09 29.05 -38.98
C ILE A 266 -0.98 29.13 -40.06
N GLU A 267 -2.05 28.34 -39.94
CA GLU A 267 -3.16 28.33 -40.90
C GLU A 267 -3.96 29.65 -40.87
N GLU A 268 -4.28 30.17 -39.68
CA GLU A 268 -4.87 31.51 -39.50
C GLU A 268 -4.00 32.62 -40.09
N GLN A 269 -2.68 32.57 -39.86
CA GLN A 269 -1.76 33.56 -40.44
C GLN A 269 -1.68 33.48 -41.97
N LYS A 270 -1.80 32.30 -42.56
CA LYS A 270 -1.83 32.15 -44.02
C LYS A 270 -3.10 32.78 -44.60
N GLN A 271 -4.26 32.49 -44.02
CA GLN A 271 -5.54 33.08 -44.43
C GLN A 271 -5.49 34.61 -44.33
N THR A 272 -5.01 35.13 -43.20
CA THR A 272 -4.85 36.59 -42.99
C THR A 272 -3.92 37.23 -44.04
N ASN A 273 -2.83 36.55 -44.40
CA ASN A 273 -1.91 37.04 -45.43
C ASN A 273 -2.50 36.98 -46.84
N GLU A 274 -3.37 36.02 -47.14
CA GLU A 274 -4.09 35.94 -48.41
C GLU A 274 -5.13 37.06 -48.53
N GLU A 275 -5.88 37.33 -47.46
CA GLU A 275 -6.80 38.47 -47.37
C GLU A 275 -6.06 39.81 -47.55
N LEU A 276 -4.92 39.98 -46.87
CA LEU A 276 -4.08 41.18 -47.03
C LEU A 276 -3.58 41.36 -48.48
N LYS A 277 -3.20 40.28 -49.17
CA LYS A 277 -2.79 40.34 -50.57
C LYS A 277 -3.94 40.75 -51.49
N GLN A 278 -5.15 40.24 -51.24
CA GLN A 278 -6.33 40.65 -51.99
C GLN A 278 -6.63 42.14 -51.77
N LEU A 279 -6.63 42.60 -50.53
CA LEU A 279 -6.85 44.02 -50.20
C LEU A 279 -5.82 44.94 -50.87
N ILE A 280 -4.54 44.54 -50.90
CA ILE A 280 -3.49 45.31 -51.60
C ILE A 280 -3.74 45.36 -53.10
N ASN A 281 -4.15 44.25 -53.71
CA ASN A 281 -4.48 44.22 -55.14
C ASN A 281 -5.68 45.11 -55.46
N ASP A 282 -6.73 45.05 -54.65
CA ASP A 282 -7.93 45.88 -54.79
C ASP A 282 -7.57 47.36 -54.65
N GLN A 283 -6.72 47.71 -53.68
CA GLN A 283 -6.25 49.08 -53.48
C GLN A 283 -5.41 49.59 -54.67
N ASN A 284 -4.55 48.74 -55.24
CA ASN A 284 -3.77 49.08 -56.43
C ASN A 284 -4.66 49.30 -57.66
N GLN A 285 -5.72 48.50 -57.81
CA GLN A 285 -6.69 48.66 -58.88
C GLN A 285 -7.46 49.97 -58.74
N ILE A 286 -7.94 50.29 -57.54
CA ILE A 286 -8.61 51.57 -57.24
C ILE A 286 -7.69 52.76 -57.53
N ASN A 287 -6.40 52.69 -57.16
CA ASN A 287 -5.43 53.74 -57.45
C ASN A 287 -5.22 53.94 -58.96
N ASN A 288 -5.17 52.86 -59.75
CA ASN A 288 -5.07 52.94 -61.20
C ASN A 288 -6.32 53.55 -61.83
N ASP A 289 -7.51 53.17 -61.35
CA ASP A 289 -8.78 53.71 -61.82
C ASP A 289 -8.89 55.21 -61.50
N LEU A 290 -8.50 55.63 -60.29
CA LEU A 290 -8.40 57.04 -59.89
C LEU A 290 -7.45 57.82 -60.79
N LYS A 291 -6.27 57.26 -61.11
CA LYS A 291 -5.30 57.90 -61.99
C LYS A 291 -5.86 58.10 -63.40
N CYS A 292 -6.55 57.10 -63.95
CA CYS A 292 -7.22 57.20 -65.24
C CYS A 292 -8.35 58.25 -65.24
N LEU A 293 -9.11 58.35 -64.15
CA LEU A 293 -10.14 59.39 -63.98
C LEU A 293 -9.54 60.80 -63.91
N ILE A 294 -8.44 60.97 -63.19
CA ILE A 294 -7.71 62.26 -63.11
C ILE A 294 -7.15 62.65 -64.48
N GLU A 295 -6.57 61.69 -65.22
CA GLU A 295 -6.07 61.93 -66.59
C GLU A 295 -7.21 62.37 -67.53
N LYS A 296 -8.35 61.67 -67.51
CA LYS A 296 -9.55 62.07 -68.27
C LYS A 296 -10.08 63.44 -67.87
N GLN A 297 -10.11 63.76 -66.57
CA GLN A 297 -10.58 65.06 -66.08
C GLN A 297 -9.65 66.19 -66.55
N ASN A 298 -8.34 65.96 -66.55
CA ASN A 298 -7.34 66.91 -67.05
C ASN A 298 -7.43 67.08 -68.58
N GLU A 299 -7.72 66.01 -69.34
CA GLU A 299 -7.98 66.10 -70.79
C GLU A 299 -9.21 66.95 -71.10
N ILE A 300 -10.30 66.77 -70.34
CA ILE A 300 -11.53 67.58 -70.48
C ILE A 300 -11.25 69.06 -70.15
N LEU A 301 -10.55 69.33 -69.05
CA LEU A 301 -10.18 70.69 -68.64
C LEU A 301 -9.25 71.40 -69.64
N ASN A 302 -8.46 70.65 -70.41
CA ASN A 302 -7.60 71.19 -71.46
C ASN A 302 -8.33 71.39 -72.80
N GLN A 303 -9.52 70.81 -72.99
CA GLN A 303 -10.37 71.06 -74.17
C GLN A 303 -11.29 72.27 -73.98
N GLU A 304 -11.51 72.73 -72.75
CA GLU A 304 -12.32 73.91 -72.40
C GLU A 304 -11.51 75.22 -72.30
N LYS A 305 -10.22 75.21 -72.64
CA LYS A 305 -9.35 76.39 -72.77
C LYS A 305 -9.05 76.70 -74.23
#